data_AF-A0A534ZI70-F1
#
_entry.id   AF-A0A534ZI70-F1
#
_cell.length_a   1.000
_cell.length_b   1.000
_cell.length_c   1.000
_cell.angle_alpha   90.00
_cell.angle_beta   90.00
_cell.angle_gamma   90.00
#
_symmetry.space_group_name_H-M   'P 1'
#
loop_
_entity.id
_entity.type
_entity.pdbx_description
1 polymer ?
#
loop_
_entity_poly.entity_id
_entity_poly.type
_entity_poly.pdbx_seq_one_letter_code
_entity_poly.pdbx_strand_id
1 'polypeptide(L)'
;MIVWLENHEYSAVTSSSMPYLTGLASTHGLASNFYAVSHPSLPNYLAIWSGSTQGVTDDATYNLAANNLSKQLSAAGLPWKAYQQNYPTTSGCHTGSTYSGGVDGWGVSGTYAR
;
A
#
# COMPACT_ATOMS: atom_id res chain seq x y z
N MET A 1 -9.74 -7.33 4.10
CA MET A 1 -9.03 -6.67 2.98
C MET A 1 -8.64 -5.29 3.44
N ILE A 2 -7.43 -4.83 3.11
CA ILE A 2 -6.98 -3.45 3.32
C ILE A 2 -6.63 -2.89 1.95
N VAL A 3 -7.12 -1.69 1.64
CA VAL A 3 -6.77 -0.95 0.43
C VAL A 3 -6.01 0.28 0.86
N TRP A 4 -4.80 0.46 0.33
CA TRP A 4 -3.94 1.60 0.63
C TRP A 4 -3.86 2.50 -0.60
N LEU A 5 -4.36 3.72 -0.45
CA LEU A 5 -4.35 4.74 -1.50
C LEU A 5 -3.35 5.81 -1.11
N GLU A 6 -2.76 6.47 -2.10
CA GLU A 6 -1.69 7.43 -1.88
C GLU A 6 -2.01 8.84 -2.36
N ASN A 7 -1.17 9.78 -1.88
CA ASN A 7 -0.92 11.08 -2.47
C ASN A 7 -2.16 12.00 -2.53
N HIS A 8 -3.13 11.76 -1.65
CA HIS A 8 -4.27 12.65 -1.46
C HIS A 8 -4.48 12.92 0.02
N GLU A 9 -4.52 14.20 0.37
CA GLU A 9 -4.92 14.67 1.69
C GLU A 9 -6.41 14.45 1.92
N TYR A 10 -6.82 14.34 3.19
CA TYR A 10 -8.23 14.15 3.56
C TYR A 10 -9.15 15.22 2.93
N SER A 11 -8.71 16.47 2.86
CA SER A 11 -9.48 17.58 2.26
C SER A 11 -9.69 17.45 0.74
N ALA A 12 -8.88 16.64 0.06
CA ALA A 12 -9.03 16.36 -1.38
C ALA A 12 -10.04 15.23 -1.65
N VAL A 13 -10.40 14.45 -0.63
CA VAL A 13 -11.36 13.33 -0.71
C VAL A 13 -12.77 13.86 -0.43
N THR A 14 -13.49 14.25 -1.47
CA THR A 14 -14.82 14.85 -1.38
C THR A 14 -15.85 14.03 -2.14
N SER A 15 -17.14 14.33 -1.97
CA SER A 15 -18.21 13.65 -2.71
C SER A 15 -18.14 13.88 -4.22
N SER A 16 -17.46 14.93 -4.69
CA SER A 16 -17.25 15.15 -6.12
C SER A 16 -16.02 14.43 -6.67
N SER A 17 -14.93 14.35 -5.92
CA SER A 17 -13.69 13.70 -6.37
C SER A 17 -13.71 12.19 -6.17
N MET A 18 -14.27 11.72 -5.05
CA MET A 18 -14.29 10.31 -4.64
C MET A 18 -15.66 9.93 -4.03
N PRO A 19 -16.75 9.97 -4.84
CA PRO A 19 -18.12 9.73 -4.35
C PRO A 19 -18.29 8.39 -3.63
N TYR A 20 -17.60 7.34 -4.10
CA TYR A 20 -17.68 6.02 -3.49
C TYR A 20 -17.06 5.98 -2.08
N LEU A 21 -15.85 6.51 -1.91
CA LEU A 21 -15.18 6.52 -0.60
C LEU A 21 -15.89 7.42 0.41
N THR A 22 -16.38 8.58 -0.04
CA THR A 22 -17.16 9.47 0.84
C THR A 22 -18.50 8.85 1.22
N GLY A 23 -19.14 8.10 0.32
CA GLY A 23 -20.31 7.27 0.65
C GLY A 23 -20.02 6.27 1.77
N LEU A 24 -18.92 5.51 1.68
CA LEU A 24 -18.51 4.57 2.73
C LEU A 24 -18.23 5.26 4.07
N ALA A 25 -17.57 6.42 4.04
CA ALA A 25 -17.29 7.19 5.25
C ALA A 25 -18.56 7.71 5.93
N SER A 26 -19.65 7.91 5.18
CA SER A 26 -20.94 8.32 5.75
C SER A 26 -21.69 7.18 6.46
N THR A 27 -21.43 5.92 6.11
CA THR A 27 -22.10 4.74 6.65
C THR A 27 -21.26 3.93 7.62
N HIS A 28 -19.96 4.19 7.70
CA HIS A 28 -19.00 3.43 8.49
C HIS A 28 -18.10 4.36 9.32
N GLY A 29 -17.16 3.76 10.06
CA GLY A 29 -16.20 4.52 10.86
C GLY A 29 -15.25 5.33 9.97
N LEU A 30 -15.03 6.59 10.36
CA LEU A 30 -14.07 7.49 9.74
C LEU A 30 -13.02 7.92 10.77
N ALA A 31 -11.75 7.65 10.46
CA ALA A 31 -10.63 8.14 11.24
C ALA A 31 -10.18 9.52 10.72
N SER A 32 -10.81 10.61 11.20
CA SER A 32 -10.51 11.97 10.74
C SER A 32 -9.15 12.51 11.21
N ASN A 33 -8.50 11.83 12.15
CA ASN A 33 -7.19 12.18 12.71
C ASN A 33 -6.16 11.08 12.41
N PHE A 34 -6.12 10.61 11.16
CA PHE A 34 -5.14 9.65 10.66
C PHE A 34 -4.04 10.39 9.90
N TYR A 35 -2.78 10.24 10.32
CA TYR A 35 -1.64 10.98 9.77
C TYR A 35 -0.56 10.03 9.25
N ALA A 36 0.20 10.50 8.26
CA ALA A 36 1.41 9.82 7.82
C ALA A 36 2.45 9.76 8.97
N VAL A 37 3.21 8.67 9.01
CA VAL A 37 4.32 8.48 9.95
C VAL A 37 5.55 9.28 9.52
N SER A 38 5.78 9.38 8.21
CA SER A 38 6.89 10.16 7.64
C SER A 38 6.58 10.57 6.20
N HIS A 39 7.44 11.41 5.63
CA HIS A 39 7.58 11.59 4.18
C HIS A 39 9.03 11.24 3.81
N PRO A 40 9.30 10.46 2.74
CA PRO A 40 8.39 10.07 1.65
C PRO A 40 7.56 8.79 1.94
N SER A 41 7.06 8.10 0.91
CA SER A 41 5.99 7.09 1.03
C SER A 41 6.43 5.77 1.66
N LEU A 42 7.60 5.22 1.32
CA LEU A 42 8.07 3.89 1.75
C LEU A 42 8.06 3.70 3.28
N PRO A 43 8.55 4.65 4.11
CA PRO A 43 8.47 4.52 5.55
C PRO A 43 7.03 4.27 6.07
N ASN A 44 6.00 4.79 5.41
CA ASN A 44 4.61 4.56 5.79
C ASN A 44 4.15 3.13 5.50
N TYR A 45 4.57 2.53 4.38
CA TYR A 45 4.30 1.12 4.10
C TYR A 45 4.97 0.20 5.10
N LEU A 46 6.22 0.50 5.47
CA LEU A 46 6.92 -0.25 6.49
C LEU A 46 6.22 -0.14 7.84
N ALA A 47 5.74 1.06 8.21
CA ALA A 47 5.02 1.28 9.44
C ALA A 47 3.70 0.48 9.52
N ILE A 48 2.85 0.50 8.48
CA ILE A 48 1.62 -0.30 8.50
C ILE A 48 1.88 -1.80 8.44
N TRP A 49 2.92 -2.23 7.74
CA TRP A 49 3.17 -3.66 7.50
C TRP A 49 3.98 -4.34 8.61
N SER A 50 4.91 -3.60 9.23
CA SER A 50 5.84 -4.12 10.25
C SER A 50 5.72 -3.46 11.62
N GLY A 51 4.93 -2.39 11.74
CA GLY A 51 4.78 -1.61 12.98
C GLY A 51 5.90 -0.60 13.24
N SER A 52 6.85 -0.42 12.32
CA SER A 52 7.96 0.54 12.42
C SER A 52 8.51 0.90 11.04
N THR A 53 9.14 2.07 10.91
CA THR A 53 9.84 2.50 9.68
C THR A 53 11.14 1.73 9.43
N GLN A 54 11.62 0.96 10.40
CA GLN A 54 12.92 0.27 10.36
C GLN A 54 14.11 1.22 10.15
N GLY A 55 13.95 2.50 10.51
CA GLY A 55 14.97 3.53 10.32
C GLY A 55 15.09 4.02 8.88
N VAL A 56 14.25 3.55 7.95
CA VAL A 56 14.21 4.04 6.57
C VAL A 56 13.59 5.43 6.53
N THR A 57 14.21 6.33 5.78
CA THR A 57 13.81 7.75 5.64
C THR A 57 13.65 8.20 4.19
N ASP A 58 13.75 7.28 3.22
CA ASP A 58 13.63 7.54 1.79
C ASP A 58 12.82 6.43 1.08
N ASP A 59 12.73 6.49 -0.26
CA ASP A 59 12.03 5.52 -1.12
C ASP A 59 12.97 4.55 -1.86
N ALA A 60 14.21 4.36 -1.38
CA ALA A 60 15.12 3.40 -1.99
C ALA A 60 14.64 1.94 -1.78
N THR A 61 15.23 1.00 -2.52
CA THR A 61 14.91 -0.42 -2.36
C THR A 61 15.69 -1.02 -1.20
N TYR A 62 14.99 -1.68 -0.27
CA TYR A 62 15.59 -2.33 0.89
C TYR A 62 15.18 -3.79 1.02
N ASN A 63 16.12 -4.62 1.48
CA ASN A 63 15.85 -5.97 1.94
C ASN A 63 15.92 -6.00 3.47
N LEU A 64 14.76 -5.98 4.14
CA LEU A 64 14.65 -5.83 5.58
C LEU A 64 14.26 -7.16 6.24
N ALA A 65 14.97 -7.55 7.30
CA ALA A 65 14.72 -8.80 8.01
C ALA A 65 13.57 -8.73 9.04
N ALA A 66 12.96 -7.56 9.23
CA ALA A 66 11.97 -7.29 10.27
C ALA A 66 10.79 -8.26 10.26
N ASN A 67 10.18 -8.48 11.44
CA ASN A 67 8.89 -9.15 11.52
C ASN A 67 7.79 -8.25 10.96
N ASN A 68 6.78 -8.86 10.35
CA ASN A 68 5.72 -8.15 9.66
C ASN A 68 4.43 -8.97 9.68
N LEU A 69 3.35 -8.38 9.16
CA LEU A 69 2.04 -9.00 9.17
C LEU A 69 2.01 -10.31 8.36
N SER A 70 2.71 -10.41 7.22
CA SER A 70 2.74 -11.69 6.47
C SER A 70 3.41 -12.81 7.23
N LYS A 71 4.53 -12.56 7.92
CA LYS A 71 5.18 -13.56 8.78
C LYS A 71 4.23 -14.05 9.88
N GLN A 72 3.50 -13.14 10.51
CA GLN A 72 2.53 -13.48 11.55
C GLN A 72 1.35 -14.29 10.99
N LEU A 73 0.77 -13.88 9.86
CA LEU A 73 -0.30 -14.61 9.19
C LEU A 73 0.14 -16.02 8.76
N SER A 74 1.32 -16.13 8.14
CA SER A 74 1.89 -17.43 7.76
C SER A 74 2.14 -18.33 8.96
N ALA A 75 2.68 -17.81 10.07
CA ALA A 75 2.91 -18.58 11.29
C ALA A 75 1.60 -19.07 11.94
N ALA A 76 0.52 -18.30 11.78
CA ALA A 76 -0.82 -18.68 12.22
C ALA A 76 -1.55 -19.62 11.24
N GLY A 77 -0.94 -19.99 10.10
CA GLY A 77 -1.59 -20.79 9.06
C GLY A 77 -2.70 -20.05 8.31
N LEU A 78 -2.73 -18.72 8.37
CA LEU A 78 -3.73 -17.89 7.72
C LEU A 78 -3.26 -17.46 6.32
N PRO A 79 -4.07 -17.69 5.27
CA PRO A 79 -3.70 -17.29 3.92
C PRO A 79 -3.73 -15.77 3.78
N TRP A 80 -2.78 -15.24 3.02
CA TRP A 80 -2.74 -13.82 2.68
C TRP A 80 -2.24 -13.63 1.25
N LYS A 81 -2.60 -12.49 0.66
CA LYS A 81 -2.17 -12.07 -0.66
C LYS A 81 -1.97 -10.57 -0.66
N ALA A 82 -0.97 -10.10 -1.39
CA ALA A 82 -0.80 -8.70 -1.74
C ALA A 82 -1.14 -8.53 -3.22
N TYR A 83 -1.84 -7.44 -3.54
CA TYR A 83 -2.16 -7.05 -4.91
C TYR A 83 -1.55 -5.68 -5.13
N GLN A 84 -0.70 -5.59 -6.15
CA GLN A 84 0.03 -4.38 -6.48
C GLN A 84 -0.08 -4.15 -7.98
N GLN A 85 -0.38 -2.92 -8.36
CA GLN A 85 -0.51 -2.53 -9.76
C GLN A 85 0.78 -2.91 -10.50
N ASN A 86 0.63 -3.55 -11.66
CA ASN A 86 1.70 -4.07 -12.52
C ASN A 86 2.73 -4.99 -11.85
N TYR A 87 2.43 -5.68 -10.75
CA TYR A 87 3.38 -6.67 -10.24
C TYR A 87 3.65 -7.78 -11.29
N PRO A 88 4.92 -8.04 -11.68
CA PRO A 88 5.23 -9.05 -12.69
C PRO A 88 5.03 -10.47 -12.16
N THR A 89 3.89 -11.08 -12.48
CA THR A 89 3.51 -12.43 -12.03
C THR A 89 4.45 -13.54 -12.49
N THR A 90 5.24 -13.31 -13.53
CA THR A 90 6.23 -14.26 -14.08
C THR A 90 7.60 -14.20 -13.41
N SER A 91 7.87 -13.17 -12.62
CA SER A 91 9.21 -12.91 -12.04
C SER A 91 9.46 -13.62 -10.70
N GLY A 92 8.45 -14.28 -10.12
CA GLY A 92 8.54 -14.88 -8.79
C GLY A 92 8.61 -13.80 -7.71
N CYS A 93 9.82 -13.36 -7.37
CA CYS A 93 10.08 -12.28 -6.41
C CYS A 93 10.69 -11.08 -7.13
N HIS A 94 9.86 -10.11 -7.49
CA HIS A 94 10.32 -8.83 -8.05
C HIS A 94 10.98 -7.98 -6.97
N THR A 95 12.23 -7.58 -7.19
CA THR A 95 13.01 -6.74 -6.25
C THR A 95 13.21 -5.31 -6.75
N GLY A 96 12.60 -4.93 -7.87
CA GLY A 96 12.68 -3.57 -8.41
C GLY A 96 11.62 -2.65 -7.82
N SER A 97 11.92 -1.36 -7.73
CA SER A 97 10.97 -0.34 -7.27
C SER A 97 9.89 0.03 -8.28
N THR A 98 9.99 -0.42 -9.53
CA THR A 98 8.99 -0.20 -10.58
C THR A 98 8.91 -1.40 -11.50
N TYR A 99 7.77 -1.54 -12.19
CA TYR A 99 7.61 -2.43 -13.34
C TYR A 99 6.68 -1.76 -14.35
N SER A 100 7.00 -1.94 -15.64
CA SER A 100 6.22 -1.43 -16.76
C SER A 100 5.81 -2.60 -17.66
N GLY A 101 4.63 -2.51 -18.28
CA GLY A 101 4.13 -3.54 -19.21
C GLY A 101 3.34 -4.67 -18.54
N GLY A 102 2.97 -4.53 -17.28
CA GLY A 102 1.98 -5.40 -16.65
C GLY A 102 0.58 -5.18 -17.22
N VAL A 103 -0.25 -6.22 -17.24
CA VAL A 103 -1.68 -6.10 -17.56
C VAL A 103 -2.41 -5.87 -16.23
N ASP A 104 -2.76 -4.62 -15.95
CA ASP A 104 -3.49 -4.24 -14.73
C ASP A 104 -5.00 -4.26 -14.95
N GLY A 105 -5.62 -5.44 -14.82
CA GLY A 105 -7.09 -5.60 -14.79
C GLY A 105 -7.86 -4.74 -15.82
N TRP A 106 -8.98 -4.15 -15.39
CA TRP A 106 -9.76 -3.18 -16.18
C TRP A 106 -9.24 -1.74 -16.01
N GLY A 107 -8.02 -1.57 -15.48
CA GLY A 107 -7.42 -0.28 -15.13
C GLY A 107 -6.65 0.36 -16.27
N VAL A 108 -6.30 1.65 -16.08
CA VAL A 108 -5.42 2.40 -16.99
C VAL A 108 -3.99 1.86 -16.85
N SER A 109 -3.27 1.71 -17.96
CA SER A 109 -1.85 1.36 -17.93
C SER A 109 -1.05 2.42 -17.15
N GLY A 110 -0.28 1.97 -16.15
CA GLY A 110 0.60 2.83 -15.35
C GLY A 110 2.01 2.24 -15.25
N THR A 111 2.95 3.00 -14.71
CA THR A 111 4.21 2.46 -14.17
C THR A 111 4.03 2.41 -12.66
N TYR A 112 3.91 1.21 -12.12
CA TYR A 112 3.86 1.04 -10.68
C TYR A 112 4.49 -0.29 -10.32
N ALA A 113 5.41 -0.26 -9.37
CA ALA A 113 5.58 -1.32 -8.39
C ALA A 113 6.00 -0.60 -7.12
N ARG A 114 5.85 -1.24 -5.98
CA ARG A 114 6.59 -0.92 -4.77
C ARG A 114 6.52 -2.15 -3.89
#